data_AF-A0A845XDD1-F1
#
_entry.id   AF-A0A845XDD1-F1
#
_cell.length_a   1.000
_cell.length_b   1.000
_cell.length_c   1.000
_cell.angle_alpha   90.00
_cell.angle_beta   90.00
_cell.angle_gamma   90.00
#
_symmetry.space_group_name_H-M   'P 1'
#
loop_
_entity.id
_entity.type
_entity.pdbx_description
1 polymer ?
#
loop_
_entity_poly.entity_id
_entity_poly.type
_entity_poly.pdbx_seq_one_letter_code
_entity_poly.pdbx_strand_id
1 'polypeptide(L)'
;MARILISAGHDLKDPGVVALGTTESREMILTRNEIVKELELRGVDCIVVPDSLSRRDTIRWINANAVPGDVALEIDGNAFNGSLGGAQAFYIYGNDERQLDAQLLLNALLQEIPELPSRGVKPDIHSPNRRGLSFCRQVAVSSVLMQLCFIDNPQDLELLQNQREKFAKGIAQGLIQWSGQTPKTPEFPTINIFIKQQKYDEKGILINSNAFIPVDLVEMLGISLTDREDIRQISYGNVVYVKAVDLQEFNIAASWENQTKTVILNSLPRTLLEDGDQIMGMGNATESQLKSFLEKNNEDGLKQFPDLPRLYIEEAENELVNHDVAFCQMCLETDYLRFGGKVKPEQNNFCGLGTVEASAAGATFPDPKTGVKAHIEHLKAYASTDMINEPPIVDPRFDYVPRGVAPSVYDLGRRWNPDLEYGNQIMVLIKQLYGVF
;
A
#
# COMPACT_ATOMS: atom_id res chain seq x y z
N MET A 1 -7.81 -19.95 -23.88
CA MET A 1 -7.08 -19.70 -22.62
C MET A 1 -5.86 -18.86 -22.92
N ALA A 2 -5.55 -17.92 -22.02
CA ALA A 2 -4.27 -17.24 -21.92
C ALA A 2 -3.15 -18.23 -21.57
N ARG A 3 -1.88 -17.95 -21.92
CA ARG A 3 -0.78 -18.74 -21.36
C ARG A 3 -0.52 -18.27 -19.93
N ILE A 4 -0.10 -19.19 -19.08
CA ILE A 4 0.26 -18.92 -17.69
C ILE A 4 1.78 -18.85 -17.59
N LEU A 5 2.31 -17.74 -17.12
CA LEU A 5 3.70 -17.60 -16.71
C LEU A 5 3.77 -17.69 -15.19
N ILE A 6 4.66 -18.52 -14.65
CA ILE A 6 4.78 -18.71 -13.20
C ILE A 6 6.23 -18.62 -12.72
N SER A 7 6.47 -17.77 -11.72
CA SER A 7 7.73 -17.66 -10.99
C SER A 7 7.56 -18.06 -9.52
N ALA A 8 8.64 -18.55 -8.94
CA ALA A 8 8.82 -18.62 -7.49
C ALA A 8 9.64 -17.41 -7.07
N GLY A 9 9.25 -16.78 -5.95
CA GLY A 9 9.94 -15.67 -5.35
C GLY A 9 11.38 -15.99 -4.98
N HIS A 10 12.20 -14.93 -4.98
CA HIS A 10 13.64 -15.02 -4.71
C HIS A 10 14.39 -15.88 -5.73
N ASP A 11 15.64 -16.23 -5.46
CA ASP A 11 16.48 -16.94 -6.43
C ASP A 11 17.48 -17.89 -5.75
N LEU A 12 18.33 -18.55 -6.54
CA LEU A 12 19.33 -19.49 -6.00
C LEU A 12 20.44 -18.82 -5.17
N LYS A 13 20.56 -17.49 -5.18
CA LYS A 13 21.56 -16.69 -4.44
C LYS A 13 20.93 -15.88 -3.30
N ASP A 14 19.77 -15.29 -3.52
CA ASP A 14 18.94 -14.65 -2.50
C ASP A 14 17.95 -15.68 -1.95
N PRO A 15 18.13 -16.21 -0.72
CA PRO A 15 17.25 -17.25 -0.21
C PRO A 15 15.86 -16.74 0.19
N GLY A 16 15.66 -15.42 0.28
CA GLY A 16 14.51 -14.80 0.94
C GLY A 16 14.54 -15.05 2.44
N VAL A 17 13.37 -15.28 3.04
CA VAL A 17 13.27 -15.65 4.46
C VAL A 17 14.02 -16.96 4.72
N VAL A 18 14.85 -16.97 5.76
CA VAL A 18 15.50 -18.18 6.29
C VAL A 18 14.97 -18.46 7.69
N ALA A 19 14.14 -19.49 7.82
CA ALA A 19 13.51 -19.86 9.09
C ALA A 19 13.27 -21.36 9.18
N LEU A 20 13.19 -21.88 10.41
CA LEU A 20 12.78 -23.27 10.70
C LEU A 20 13.53 -24.36 9.88
N GLY A 21 14.79 -24.09 9.51
CA GLY A 21 15.63 -25.03 8.77
C GLY A 21 15.39 -25.07 7.25
N THR A 22 14.62 -24.15 6.69
CA THR A 22 14.39 -24.02 5.25
C THR A 22 14.56 -22.57 4.76
N THR A 23 14.39 -22.36 3.46
CA THR A 23 14.40 -21.03 2.84
C THR A 23 13.12 -20.82 2.04
N GLU A 24 12.69 -19.56 1.95
CA GLU A 24 11.54 -19.14 1.17
C GLU A 24 11.66 -19.57 -0.29
N SER A 25 12.78 -19.22 -0.93
CA SER A 25 13.12 -19.63 -2.30
C SER A 25 12.92 -21.14 -2.52
N ARG A 26 13.39 -21.98 -1.61
CA ARG A 26 13.27 -23.44 -1.70
C ARG A 26 11.81 -23.89 -1.64
N GLU A 27 11.05 -23.42 -0.65
CA GLU A 27 9.66 -23.83 -0.50
C GLU A 27 8.78 -23.33 -1.65
N MET A 28 9.05 -22.12 -2.16
CA MET A 28 8.34 -21.58 -3.31
C MET A 28 8.70 -22.33 -4.61
N ILE A 29 9.97 -22.67 -4.83
CA ILE A 29 10.37 -23.49 -5.99
C ILE A 29 9.67 -24.85 -5.97
N LEU A 30 9.66 -25.54 -4.82
CA LEU A 30 9.00 -26.83 -4.66
C LEU A 30 7.50 -26.73 -4.91
N THR A 31 6.85 -25.70 -4.39
CA THR A 31 5.41 -25.48 -4.54
C THR A 31 5.03 -25.10 -5.96
N ARG A 32 5.80 -24.22 -6.62
CA ARG A 32 5.64 -23.87 -8.04
C ARG A 32 5.78 -25.09 -8.93
N ASN A 33 6.74 -25.97 -8.67
CA ASN A 33 6.89 -27.21 -9.44
C ASN A 33 5.68 -28.15 -9.28
N GLU A 34 5.06 -28.18 -8.09
CA GLU A 34 3.84 -28.95 -7.87
C GLU A 34 2.62 -28.32 -8.57
N ILE A 35 2.51 -26.99 -8.59
CA ILE A 35 1.49 -26.26 -9.37
C ILE A 35 1.62 -26.58 -10.87
N VAL A 36 2.85 -26.59 -11.39
CA VAL A 36 3.13 -26.92 -12.80
C VAL A 36 2.65 -28.33 -13.15
N LYS A 37 2.98 -29.33 -12.32
CA LYS A 37 2.48 -30.70 -12.52
C LYS A 37 0.96 -30.77 -12.52
N GLU A 38 0.29 -30.06 -11.61
CA GLU A 38 -1.16 -30.05 -11.54
C GLU A 38 -1.81 -29.39 -12.77
N LEU A 39 -1.20 -28.32 -13.31
CA LEU A 39 -1.63 -27.70 -14.57
C LEU A 39 -1.46 -28.67 -15.75
N GLU A 40 -0.32 -29.36 -15.83
CA GLU A 40 -0.05 -30.37 -16.86
C GLU A 40 -1.04 -31.54 -16.80
N LEU A 41 -1.36 -32.04 -15.60
CA LEU A 41 -2.37 -33.08 -15.37
C LEU A 41 -3.77 -32.67 -15.88
N ARG A 42 -4.05 -31.37 -15.90
CA ARG A 42 -5.30 -30.79 -16.41
C ARG A 42 -5.22 -30.36 -17.88
N GLY A 43 -4.11 -30.67 -18.56
CA GLY A 43 -3.90 -30.36 -19.98
C GLY A 43 -3.66 -28.86 -20.26
N VAL A 44 -3.12 -28.13 -19.29
CA VAL A 44 -2.83 -26.69 -19.42
C VAL A 44 -1.32 -26.47 -19.36
N ASP A 45 -0.75 -26.01 -20.47
CA ASP A 45 0.66 -25.66 -20.53
C ASP A 45 0.95 -24.36 -19.77
N CYS A 46 2.08 -24.32 -19.07
CA CYS A 46 2.58 -23.11 -18.41
C CYS A 46 4.06 -22.87 -18.74
N ILE A 47 4.46 -21.61 -18.64
CA ILE A 47 5.82 -21.15 -18.90
C ILE A 47 6.48 -20.90 -17.54
N VAL A 48 7.46 -21.71 -17.21
CA VAL A 48 8.18 -21.63 -15.93
C VAL A 48 9.35 -20.65 -16.06
N VAL A 49 9.40 -19.65 -15.19
CA VAL A 49 10.53 -18.70 -15.11
C VAL A 49 11.75 -19.39 -14.48
N PRO A 50 12.98 -19.19 -15.02
CA PRO A 50 14.20 -19.79 -14.45
C PRO A 50 14.55 -19.30 -13.03
N ASP A 51 14.92 -20.24 -12.16
CA ASP A 51 15.17 -19.99 -10.71
C ASP A 51 16.46 -19.22 -10.40
N SER A 52 17.34 -19.07 -11.39
CA SER A 52 18.61 -18.36 -11.25
C SER A 52 18.49 -16.86 -11.45
N LEU A 53 17.30 -16.36 -11.80
CA LEU A 53 17.06 -14.97 -12.14
C LEU A 53 16.72 -14.17 -10.88
N SER A 54 17.36 -13.02 -10.72
CA SER A 54 16.96 -12.03 -9.71
C SER A 54 15.54 -11.53 -9.96
N ARG A 55 14.87 -10.94 -8.96
CA ARG A 55 13.53 -10.35 -9.13
C ARG A 55 13.43 -9.43 -10.35
N ARG A 56 14.44 -8.57 -10.56
CA ARG A 56 14.52 -7.69 -11.74
C ARG A 56 14.61 -8.48 -13.05
N ASP A 57 15.44 -9.52 -13.08
CA ASP A 57 15.66 -10.31 -14.28
C ASP A 57 14.47 -11.24 -14.58
N THR A 58 13.74 -11.71 -13.55
CA THR A 58 12.45 -12.41 -13.67
C THR A 58 11.43 -11.55 -14.40
N ILE A 59 11.25 -10.28 -13.99
CA ILE A 59 10.34 -9.35 -14.66
C ILE A 59 10.77 -9.12 -16.11
N ARG A 60 12.07 -8.87 -16.36
CA ARG A 60 12.60 -8.69 -17.72
C ARG A 60 12.37 -9.93 -18.58
N TRP A 61 12.57 -11.12 -18.02
CA TRP A 61 12.37 -12.38 -18.72
C TRP A 61 10.89 -12.62 -19.05
N ILE A 62 9.98 -12.42 -18.10
CA ILE A 62 8.54 -12.49 -18.34
C ILE A 62 8.14 -11.54 -19.47
N ASN A 63 8.58 -10.29 -19.41
CA ASN A 63 8.25 -9.28 -20.42
C ASN A 63 8.79 -9.60 -21.82
N ALA A 64 9.91 -10.33 -21.91
CA ALA A 64 10.47 -10.77 -23.19
C ALA A 64 9.78 -12.00 -23.78
N ASN A 65 9.08 -12.80 -22.96
CA ASN A 65 8.48 -14.08 -23.37
C ASN A 65 6.94 -14.08 -23.40
N ALA A 66 6.31 -13.11 -22.73
CA ALA A 66 4.86 -12.96 -22.70
C ALA A 66 4.33 -12.34 -24.00
N VAL A 67 3.08 -12.68 -24.35
CA VAL A 67 2.33 -12.07 -25.45
C VAL A 67 1.05 -11.44 -24.90
N PRO A 68 0.42 -10.51 -25.64
CA PRO A 68 -0.85 -9.92 -25.22
C PRO A 68 -1.90 -10.97 -24.87
N GLY A 69 -2.52 -10.80 -23.70
CA GLY A 69 -3.52 -11.70 -23.17
C GLY A 69 -2.98 -12.83 -22.29
N ASP A 70 -1.67 -12.98 -22.09
CA ASP A 70 -1.13 -13.90 -21.08
C ASP A 70 -1.41 -13.43 -19.64
N VAL A 71 -1.22 -14.33 -18.67
CA VAL A 71 -1.27 -14.03 -17.24
C VAL A 71 0.01 -14.48 -16.55
N ALA A 72 0.43 -13.77 -15.50
CA ALA A 72 1.64 -14.04 -14.75
C ALA A 72 1.39 -14.12 -13.23
N LEU A 73 1.89 -15.15 -12.57
CA LEU A 73 1.84 -15.32 -11.12
C LEU A 73 3.25 -15.47 -10.54
N GLU A 74 3.57 -14.69 -9.52
CA GLU A 74 4.72 -14.93 -8.63
C GLU A 74 4.21 -15.42 -7.28
N ILE A 75 4.80 -16.51 -6.77
CA ILE A 75 4.51 -17.01 -5.43
C ILE A 75 5.67 -16.69 -4.47
N ASP A 76 5.37 -16.00 -3.38
CA ASP A 76 6.32 -15.62 -2.32
C ASP A 76 5.93 -16.30 -0.99
N GLY A 77 6.87 -16.38 -0.07
CA GLY A 77 6.61 -16.58 1.35
C GLY A 77 6.45 -15.24 2.06
N ASN A 78 6.06 -15.30 3.33
CA ASN A 78 6.09 -14.14 4.20
C ASN A 78 6.84 -14.47 5.49
N ALA A 79 7.18 -13.45 6.27
CA ALA A 79 7.68 -13.59 7.62
C ALA A 79 7.33 -12.39 8.48
N PHE A 80 7.30 -12.59 9.79
CA PHE A 80 7.16 -11.50 10.75
C PHE A 80 7.95 -11.81 12.03
N ASN A 81 7.35 -12.56 12.95
CA ASN A 81 7.92 -12.91 14.26
C ASN A 81 7.58 -14.35 14.69
N GLY A 82 7.13 -15.18 13.74
CA GLY A 82 6.67 -16.55 13.95
C GLY A 82 5.28 -16.72 14.57
N SER A 83 4.55 -15.64 14.92
CA SER A 83 3.19 -15.75 15.47
C SER A 83 2.07 -15.48 14.46
N LEU A 84 2.36 -14.72 13.40
CA LEU A 84 1.40 -14.47 12.33
C LEU A 84 1.44 -15.59 11.31
N GLY A 85 0.29 -15.88 10.69
CA GLY A 85 0.14 -16.89 9.64
C GLY A 85 -0.92 -16.49 8.63
N GLY A 86 -1.04 -17.29 7.58
CA GLY A 86 -2.05 -17.19 6.54
C GLY A 86 -1.57 -16.69 5.17
N ALA A 87 -2.44 -16.86 4.17
CA ALA A 87 -2.20 -16.46 2.79
C ALA A 87 -2.77 -15.08 2.46
N GLN A 88 -2.11 -14.36 1.55
CA GLN A 88 -2.59 -13.12 0.93
C GLN A 88 -2.17 -13.03 -0.53
N ALA A 89 -2.86 -12.19 -1.29
CA ALA A 89 -2.47 -11.86 -2.66
C ALA A 89 -2.43 -10.35 -2.88
N PHE A 90 -1.52 -9.92 -3.74
CA PHE A 90 -1.31 -8.53 -4.11
C PHE A 90 -1.63 -8.28 -5.57
N TYR A 91 -2.28 -7.15 -5.79
CA TYR A 91 -2.63 -6.65 -7.11
C TYR A 91 -2.19 -5.20 -7.26
N ILE A 92 -2.02 -4.73 -8.49
CA ILE A 92 -1.69 -3.32 -8.74
C ILE A 92 -2.81 -2.39 -8.24
N TYR A 93 -2.45 -1.38 -7.45
CA TYR A 93 -3.41 -0.41 -6.93
C TYR A 93 -4.27 0.24 -8.02
N GLY A 94 -5.55 0.46 -7.71
CA GLY A 94 -6.51 1.12 -8.62
C GLY A 94 -7.01 0.24 -9.78
N ASN A 95 -6.75 -1.07 -9.76
CA ASN A 95 -7.22 -2.01 -10.79
C ASN A 95 -8.21 -3.03 -10.20
N ASP A 96 -9.50 -2.73 -10.28
CA ASP A 96 -10.59 -3.55 -9.73
C ASP A 96 -10.64 -4.94 -10.38
N GLU A 97 -10.34 -5.05 -11.67
CA GLU A 97 -10.30 -6.35 -12.35
C GLU A 97 -9.16 -7.22 -11.80
N ARG A 98 -7.98 -6.63 -11.54
CA ARG A 98 -6.86 -7.36 -10.93
C ARG A 98 -7.14 -7.74 -9.49
N GLN A 99 -7.90 -6.92 -8.75
CA GLN A 99 -8.37 -7.27 -7.41
C GLN A 99 -9.24 -8.55 -7.45
N LEU A 100 -10.18 -8.63 -8.40
CA LEU A 100 -11.03 -9.81 -8.58
C LEU A 100 -10.21 -11.05 -8.96
N ASP A 101 -9.23 -10.91 -9.84
CA ASP A 101 -8.33 -12.00 -10.23
C ASP A 101 -7.48 -12.50 -9.04
N ALA A 102 -6.94 -11.59 -8.22
CA ALA A 102 -6.23 -11.95 -7.00
C ALA A 102 -7.16 -12.64 -5.98
N GLN A 103 -8.41 -12.19 -5.86
CA GLN A 103 -9.39 -12.76 -4.94
C GLN A 103 -9.78 -14.17 -5.36
N LEU A 104 -9.91 -14.39 -6.67
CA LEU A 104 -10.18 -15.68 -7.28
C LEU A 104 -9.06 -16.68 -6.99
N LEU A 105 -7.79 -16.29 -7.14
CA LEU A 105 -6.65 -17.13 -6.79
C LEU A 105 -6.62 -17.48 -5.30
N LEU A 106 -6.79 -16.47 -4.43
CA LEU A 106 -6.77 -16.67 -2.98
C LEU A 106 -7.93 -17.57 -2.52
N ASN A 107 -9.13 -17.37 -3.04
CA ASN A 107 -10.29 -18.21 -2.72
C ASN A 107 -10.08 -19.66 -3.16
N ALA A 108 -9.51 -19.88 -4.35
CA ALA A 108 -9.25 -21.22 -4.85
C ALA A 108 -8.22 -21.97 -3.98
N LEU A 109 -7.19 -21.29 -3.47
CA LEU A 109 -6.27 -21.87 -2.49
C LEU A 109 -6.99 -22.23 -1.18
N LEU A 110 -7.72 -21.27 -0.60
CA LEU A 110 -8.36 -21.44 0.72
C LEU A 110 -9.51 -22.47 0.70
N GLN A 111 -10.12 -22.73 -0.46
CA GLN A 111 -11.09 -23.81 -0.63
C GLN A 111 -10.45 -25.20 -0.46
N GLU A 112 -9.21 -25.39 -0.92
CA GLU A 112 -8.48 -26.65 -0.74
C GLU A 112 -7.83 -26.76 0.65
N ILE A 113 -7.59 -25.62 1.31
CA ILE A 113 -6.91 -25.54 2.61
C ILE A 113 -7.65 -24.61 3.57
N PRO A 114 -8.82 -25.03 4.08
CA PRO A 114 -9.64 -24.21 4.96
C PRO A 114 -8.98 -23.91 6.31
N GLU A 115 -7.94 -24.66 6.70
CA GLU A 115 -7.18 -24.43 7.92
C GLU A 115 -6.22 -23.23 7.82
N LEU A 116 -5.85 -22.81 6.61
CA LEU A 116 -4.93 -21.69 6.39
C LEU A 116 -5.68 -20.35 6.58
N PRO A 117 -5.24 -19.47 7.49
CA PRO A 117 -5.89 -18.19 7.69
C PRO A 117 -5.88 -17.34 6.41
N SER A 118 -6.97 -16.63 6.13
CA SER A 118 -7.00 -15.62 5.07
C SER A 118 -6.53 -14.27 5.62
N ARG A 119 -5.59 -13.64 4.92
CA ARG A 119 -5.18 -12.25 5.15
C ARG A 119 -5.72 -11.31 4.06
N GLY A 120 -6.60 -11.82 3.20
CA GLY A 120 -7.28 -11.09 2.13
C GLY A 120 -6.38 -10.72 0.96
N VAL A 121 -6.99 -10.05 -0.03
CA VAL A 121 -6.27 -9.43 -1.13
C VAL A 121 -5.96 -7.97 -0.80
N LYS A 122 -4.78 -7.50 -1.21
CA LYS A 122 -4.30 -6.16 -0.88
C LYS A 122 -3.75 -5.47 -2.13
N PRO A 123 -3.94 -4.15 -2.28
CA PRO A 123 -3.21 -3.42 -3.29
C PRO A 123 -1.70 -3.47 -2.97
N ASP A 124 -0.87 -3.44 -4.00
CA ASP A 124 0.58 -3.59 -3.93
C ASP A 124 1.28 -2.51 -3.08
N ILE A 125 0.65 -1.34 -2.96
CA ILE A 125 1.07 -0.25 -2.08
C ILE A 125 0.96 -0.57 -0.58
N HIS A 126 0.21 -1.61 -0.19
CA HIS A 126 0.15 -2.09 1.20
C HIS A 126 1.26 -3.09 1.53
N SER A 127 2.19 -3.33 0.60
CA SER A 127 3.43 -4.05 0.89
C SER A 127 4.39 -3.19 1.72
N PRO A 128 5.37 -3.78 2.42
CA PRO A 128 6.38 -3.04 3.18
C PRO A 128 7.11 -1.96 2.36
N ASN A 129 7.24 -2.15 1.04
CA ASN A 129 7.93 -1.22 0.15
C ASN A 129 7.13 0.08 -0.09
N ARG A 130 5.81 0.12 0.14
CA ARG A 130 4.88 1.28 -0.04
C ARG A 130 4.92 2.03 -1.38
N ARG A 131 5.93 1.81 -2.23
CA ARG A 131 6.07 2.24 -3.64
C ARG A 131 5.41 1.26 -4.61
N GLY A 132 4.74 0.23 -4.07
CA GLY A 132 4.18 -0.87 -4.83
C GLY A 132 5.17 -2.03 -5.02
N LEU A 133 4.64 -3.16 -5.47
CA LEU A 133 5.42 -4.35 -5.75
C LEU A 133 5.84 -4.33 -7.22
N SER A 134 7.14 -4.42 -7.49
CA SER A 134 7.68 -4.36 -8.85
C SER A 134 7.07 -5.42 -9.75
N PHE A 135 6.77 -6.62 -9.24
CA PHE A 135 6.08 -7.66 -10.00
C PHE A 135 4.70 -7.20 -10.49
N CYS A 136 3.88 -6.59 -9.62
CA CYS A 136 2.56 -6.07 -9.99
C CYS A 136 2.64 -4.86 -10.93
N ARG A 137 3.69 -4.04 -10.83
CA ARG A 137 3.81 -2.78 -11.60
C ARG A 137 4.53 -2.94 -12.94
N GLN A 138 5.55 -3.78 -13.02
CA GLN A 138 6.47 -3.79 -14.17
C GLN A 138 6.23 -4.96 -15.13
N VAL A 139 5.52 -6.01 -14.70
CA VAL A 139 5.11 -7.09 -15.61
C VAL A 139 4.13 -6.54 -16.65
N ALA A 140 4.39 -6.84 -17.92
CA ALA A 140 3.70 -6.28 -19.09
C ALA A 140 2.30 -6.86 -19.30
N VAL A 141 2.04 -8.02 -18.72
CA VAL A 141 0.78 -8.74 -18.81
C VAL A 141 0.04 -8.74 -17.48
N SER A 142 -1.19 -9.25 -17.48
CA SER A 142 -2.01 -9.44 -16.29
C SER A 142 -1.23 -10.17 -15.18
N SER A 143 -0.94 -9.53 -14.04
CA SER A 143 -0.01 -10.08 -13.03
C SER A 143 -0.51 -9.98 -11.58
N VAL A 144 -0.34 -11.06 -10.81
CA VAL A 144 -0.62 -11.13 -9.35
C VAL A 144 0.62 -11.66 -8.64
N LEU A 145 0.92 -11.13 -7.45
CA LEU A 145 1.89 -11.72 -6.53
C LEU A 145 1.14 -12.34 -5.36
N MET A 146 1.39 -13.60 -5.02
CA MET A 146 0.69 -14.30 -3.95
C MET A 146 1.65 -14.76 -2.88
N GLN A 147 1.42 -14.36 -1.63
CA GLN A 147 2.14 -14.89 -0.49
C GLN A 147 1.39 -16.08 0.10
N LEU A 148 1.98 -17.26 -0.01
CA LEU A 148 1.28 -18.51 0.27
C LEU A 148 1.11 -18.79 1.76
N CYS A 149 2.11 -18.45 2.57
CA CYS A 149 2.10 -18.64 4.02
C CYS A 149 3.25 -17.86 4.68
N PHE A 150 3.34 -17.91 6.01
CA PHE A 150 4.47 -17.38 6.78
C PHE A 150 5.52 -18.48 7.01
N ILE A 151 6.71 -18.32 6.43
CA ILE A 151 7.80 -19.31 6.50
C ILE A 151 8.37 -19.44 7.91
N ASP A 152 8.27 -18.38 8.73
CA ASP A 152 8.70 -18.37 10.12
C ASP A 152 7.63 -18.87 11.11
N ASN A 153 6.42 -19.17 10.64
CA ASN A 153 5.34 -19.75 11.43
C ASN A 153 5.34 -21.28 11.29
N PRO A 154 5.51 -22.05 12.40
CA PRO A 154 5.61 -23.50 12.33
C PRO A 154 4.36 -24.20 11.76
N GLN A 155 3.16 -23.71 12.07
CA GLN A 155 1.91 -24.33 11.61
C GLN A 155 1.71 -24.10 10.11
N ASP A 156 1.96 -22.88 9.64
CA ASP A 156 1.90 -22.51 8.21
C ASP A 156 2.91 -23.33 7.39
N LEU A 157 4.15 -23.44 7.87
CA LEU A 157 5.19 -24.19 7.18
C LEU A 157 4.91 -25.69 7.16
N GLU A 158 4.44 -26.26 8.28
CA GLU A 158 4.02 -27.67 8.34
C GLU A 158 2.88 -27.94 7.37
N LEU A 159 1.90 -27.03 7.29
CA LEU A 159 0.78 -27.13 6.36
C LEU A 159 1.25 -27.11 4.89
N LEU A 160 2.15 -26.18 4.54
CA LEU A 160 2.74 -26.10 3.21
C LEU A 160 3.51 -27.37 2.84
N GLN A 161 4.37 -27.87 3.74
CA GLN A 161 5.23 -29.02 3.46
C GLN A 161 4.44 -30.34 3.37
N ASN A 162 3.46 -30.54 4.25
CA ASN A 162 2.67 -31.78 4.31
C ASN A 162 1.49 -31.80 3.34
N GLN A 163 0.97 -30.64 2.95
CA GLN A 163 -0.20 -30.52 2.06
C GLN A 163 0.11 -29.77 0.76
N ARG A 164 1.36 -29.78 0.29
CA ARG A 164 1.81 -29.06 -0.92
C ARG A 164 0.97 -29.37 -2.16
N GLU A 165 0.52 -30.61 -2.31
CA GLU A 165 -0.37 -31.02 -3.41
C GLU A 165 -1.71 -30.27 -3.38
N LYS A 166 -2.26 -29.99 -2.19
CA LYS A 166 -3.48 -29.17 -2.06
C LYS A 166 -3.23 -27.70 -2.38
N PHE A 167 -2.08 -27.15 -1.98
CA PHE A 167 -1.68 -25.79 -2.38
C PHE A 167 -1.64 -25.70 -3.91
N ALA A 168 -0.98 -26.67 -4.53
CA ALA A 168 -0.87 -26.78 -5.99
C ALA A 168 -2.25 -26.87 -6.66
N LYS A 169 -3.11 -27.74 -6.15
CA LYS A 169 -4.47 -27.95 -6.65
C LYS A 169 -5.32 -26.68 -6.63
N GLY A 170 -5.32 -25.95 -5.51
CA GLY A 170 -6.10 -24.72 -5.36
C GLY A 170 -5.58 -23.61 -6.27
N ILE A 171 -4.26 -23.40 -6.31
CA ILE A 171 -3.65 -22.36 -7.14
C ILE A 171 -3.81 -22.67 -8.63
N ALA A 172 -3.62 -23.93 -9.06
CA ALA A 172 -3.84 -24.35 -10.44
C ALA A 172 -5.30 -24.13 -10.87
N GLN A 173 -6.27 -24.43 -10.00
CA GLN A 173 -7.69 -24.16 -10.28
C GLN A 173 -7.96 -22.66 -10.49
N GLY A 174 -7.44 -21.80 -9.60
CA GLY A 174 -7.55 -20.36 -9.75
C GLY A 174 -6.89 -19.85 -11.04
N LEU A 175 -5.69 -20.34 -11.38
CA LEU A 175 -4.97 -19.96 -12.60
C LEU A 175 -5.72 -20.37 -13.87
N ILE A 176 -6.32 -21.57 -13.91
CA ILE A 176 -7.11 -22.04 -15.06
C ILE A 176 -8.33 -21.15 -15.26
N GLN A 177 -9.02 -20.77 -14.18
CA GLN A 177 -10.20 -19.91 -14.27
C GLN A 177 -9.81 -18.49 -14.70
N TRP A 178 -8.76 -17.91 -14.11
CA TRP A 178 -8.26 -16.58 -14.46
C TRP A 178 -7.76 -16.50 -15.92
N SER A 179 -6.93 -17.45 -16.35
CA SER A 179 -6.44 -17.52 -17.73
C SER A 179 -7.56 -17.83 -18.74
N GLY A 180 -8.65 -18.47 -18.30
CA GLY A 180 -9.84 -18.73 -19.09
C GLY A 180 -10.68 -17.48 -19.38
N GLN A 181 -10.75 -16.55 -18.42
CA GLN A 181 -11.56 -15.32 -18.53
C GLN A 181 -10.79 -14.11 -19.08
N THR A 182 -9.47 -14.20 -19.21
CA THR A 182 -8.63 -13.08 -19.67
C THR A 182 -8.88 -12.78 -21.17
N PRO A 183 -9.32 -11.57 -21.54
CA PRO A 183 -9.56 -11.21 -22.93
C PRO A 183 -8.28 -11.20 -23.77
N LYS A 184 -8.38 -11.65 -25.03
CA LYS A 184 -7.34 -11.45 -26.03
C LYS A 184 -7.70 -10.23 -26.87
N THR A 185 -7.28 -9.05 -26.45
CA THR A 185 -7.59 -7.82 -27.19
C THR A 185 -6.41 -7.46 -28.11
N PRO A 186 -6.60 -7.44 -29.44
CA PRO A 186 -5.54 -7.08 -30.39
C PRO A 186 -5.25 -5.56 -30.42
N GLU A 187 -6.21 -4.74 -29.97
CA GLU A 187 -6.10 -3.28 -29.91
C GLU A 187 -6.43 -2.77 -28.50
N PHE A 188 -5.77 -1.69 -28.09
CA PHE A 188 -6.01 -1.09 -26.78
C PHE A 188 -7.12 -0.04 -26.85
N PRO A 189 -8.19 -0.15 -26.03
CA PRO A 189 -9.24 0.85 -25.98
C PRO A 189 -8.69 2.22 -25.57
N THR A 190 -9.18 3.29 -26.19
CA THR A 190 -8.84 4.66 -25.79
C THR A 190 -9.58 5.07 -24.52
N ILE A 191 -8.93 5.86 -23.66
CA ILE A 191 -9.51 6.43 -22.44
C ILE A 191 -9.42 7.95 -22.43
N ASN A 192 -10.30 8.60 -21.68
CA ASN A 192 -10.21 10.04 -21.42
C ASN A 192 -9.16 10.33 -20.34
N ILE A 193 -8.54 11.50 -20.40
CA ILE A 193 -7.59 11.97 -19.39
C ILE A 193 -8.11 13.29 -18.81
N PHE A 194 -8.12 13.40 -17.50
CA PHE A 194 -8.38 14.64 -16.78
C PHE A 194 -7.16 14.98 -15.93
N ILE A 195 -6.80 16.25 -15.88
CA ILE A 195 -5.80 16.78 -14.96
C ILE A 195 -6.58 17.64 -13.97
N LYS A 196 -6.65 17.20 -12.72
CA LYS A 196 -7.58 17.72 -11.72
C LYS A 196 -9.02 17.64 -12.28
N GLN A 197 -9.69 18.78 -12.44
CA GLN A 197 -11.05 18.84 -13.00
C GLN A 197 -11.07 19.25 -14.49
N GLN A 198 -9.91 19.43 -15.11
CA GLN A 198 -9.81 19.88 -16.49
C GLN A 198 -9.58 18.70 -17.43
N LYS A 199 -10.39 18.63 -18.49
CA LYS A 199 -10.22 17.63 -19.54
C LYS A 199 -8.92 17.91 -20.31
N TYR A 200 -8.14 16.86 -20.53
CA TYR A 200 -7.03 16.86 -21.48
C TYR A 200 -7.51 16.28 -22.81
N ASP A 201 -7.13 16.92 -23.92
CA ASP A 201 -7.70 16.60 -25.24
C ASP A 201 -7.17 15.30 -25.83
N GLU A 202 -5.90 14.99 -25.59
CA GLU A 202 -5.28 13.74 -26.03
C GLU A 202 -5.85 12.54 -25.26
N LYS A 203 -5.87 11.38 -25.91
CA LYS A 203 -6.38 10.13 -25.33
C LYS A 203 -5.26 9.31 -24.70
N GLY A 204 -5.58 8.68 -23.59
CA GLY A 204 -4.81 7.56 -23.08
C GLY A 204 -5.27 6.26 -23.73
N ILE A 205 -4.66 5.15 -23.31
CA ILE A 205 -5.07 3.79 -23.68
C ILE A 205 -5.23 2.91 -22.45
N LEU A 206 -6.04 1.86 -22.56
CA LEU A 206 -6.26 0.87 -21.49
C LEU A 206 -5.55 -0.44 -21.84
N ILE A 207 -4.65 -0.90 -20.96
CA ILE A 207 -3.88 -2.12 -21.16
C ILE A 207 -3.94 -2.99 -19.91
N ASN A 208 -4.47 -4.20 -20.04
CA ASN A 208 -4.70 -5.13 -18.93
C ASN A 208 -5.41 -4.42 -17.76
N SER A 209 -6.36 -3.56 -18.11
CA SER A 209 -7.21 -2.78 -17.20
C SER A 209 -6.44 -1.74 -16.37
N ASN A 210 -5.25 -1.35 -16.84
CA ASN A 210 -4.51 -0.20 -16.32
C ASN A 210 -4.59 0.96 -17.31
N ALA A 211 -4.79 2.16 -16.79
CA ALA A 211 -4.73 3.39 -17.57
C ALA A 211 -3.28 3.72 -17.95
N PHE A 212 -3.05 3.95 -19.24
CA PHE A 212 -1.79 4.43 -19.80
C PHE A 212 -2.02 5.82 -20.41
N ILE A 213 -1.11 6.74 -20.14
CA ILE A 213 -1.17 8.13 -20.64
C ILE A 213 0.06 8.44 -21.49
N PRO A 214 -0.03 9.40 -22.42
CA PRO A 214 1.11 9.82 -23.24
C PRO A 214 2.29 10.31 -22.39
N VAL A 215 3.51 9.98 -22.78
CA VAL A 215 4.74 10.45 -22.09
C VAL A 215 4.89 11.96 -22.21
N ASP A 216 4.47 12.58 -23.32
CA ASP A 216 4.49 14.04 -23.51
C ASP A 216 3.66 14.76 -22.42
N LEU A 217 2.55 14.15 -21.97
CA LEU A 217 1.77 14.66 -20.85
C LEU A 217 2.55 14.57 -19.53
N VAL A 218 3.34 13.52 -19.33
CA VAL A 218 4.18 13.37 -18.12
C VAL A 218 5.28 14.44 -18.09
N GLU A 219 5.89 14.73 -19.23
CA GLU A 219 6.85 15.84 -19.35
C GLU A 219 6.19 17.20 -19.07
N MET A 220 4.96 17.40 -19.55
CA MET A 220 4.16 18.61 -19.26
C MET A 220 3.84 18.77 -17.77
N LEU A 221 3.74 17.67 -17.03
CA LEU A 221 3.60 17.65 -15.57
C LEU A 221 4.93 17.92 -14.83
N GLY A 222 6.02 18.17 -15.56
CA GLY A 222 7.33 18.51 -15.01
C GLY A 222 8.13 17.29 -14.54
N ILE A 223 7.78 16.09 -15.02
CA ILE A 223 8.43 14.84 -14.65
C ILE A 223 9.33 14.39 -15.81
N SER A 224 10.60 14.15 -15.50
CA SER A 224 11.52 13.51 -16.44
C SER A 224 11.63 12.02 -16.17
N LEU A 225 11.45 11.22 -17.23
CA LEU A 225 11.56 9.76 -17.18
C LEU A 225 12.88 9.22 -17.76
N THR A 226 13.82 10.10 -18.15
CA THR A 226 15.05 9.72 -18.87
C THR A 226 15.88 8.67 -18.13
N ASP A 227 15.98 8.77 -16.80
CA ASP A 227 16.81 7.90 -15.97
C ASP A 227 15.99 6.84 -15.21
N ARG A 228 14.73 6.60 -15.58
CA ARG A 228 13.79 5.73 -14.85
C ARG A 228 13.59 4.37 -15.54
N GLU A 229 14.52 3.45 -15.30
CA GLU A 229 14.42 2.05 -15.80
C GLU A 229 13.26 1.26 -15.18
N ASP A 230 12.78 1.68 -14.01
CA ASP A 230 11.75 1.02 -13.23
C ASP A 230 10.32 1.40 -13.66
N ILE A 231 10.19 2.42 -14.53
CA ILE A 231 8.93 2.82 -15.13
C ILE A 231 8.87 2.32 -16.57
N ARG A 232 7.92 1.43 -16.83
CA ARG A 232 7.78 0.82 -18.15
C ARG A 232 7.11 1.78 -19.13
N GLN A 233 7.83 2.10 -20.20
CA GLN A 233 7.29 2.81 -21.37
C GLN A 233 6.88 1.82 -22.47
N ILE A 234 5.85 2.17 -23.23
CA ILE A 234 5.37 1.37 -24.35
C ILE A 234 5.05 2.24 -25.57
N SER A 235 5.34 1.73 -26.77
CA SER A 235 4.98 2.42 -28.00
C SER A 235 3.71 1.80 -28.60
N TYR A 236 2.73 2.63 -28.93
CA TYR A 236 1.50 2.23 -29.62
C TYR A 236 1.05 3.37 -30.53
N GLY A 237 0.80 3.09 -31.82
CA GLY A 237 0.33 4.10 -32.76
C GLY A 237 1.24 5.33 -32.92
N ASN A 238 2.57 5.14 -32.83
CA ASN A 238 3.61 6.19 -32.81
C ASN A 238 3.59 7.12 -31.59
N VAL A 239 2.82 6.81 -30.55
CA VAL A 239 2.85 7.50 -29.26
C VAL A 239 3.49 6.60 -28.22
N VAL A 240 4.31 7.19 -27.34
CA VAL A 240 4.87 6.49 -26.18
C VAL A 240 3.95 6.73 -24.99
N TYR A 241 3.55 5.67 -24.30
CA TYR A 241 2.70 5.73 -23.12
C TYR A 241 3.41 5.16 -21.90
N VAL A 242 2.97 5.64 -20.74
CA VAL A 242 3.35 5.16 -19.42
C VAL A 242 2.11 4.90 -18.57
N LYS A 243 2.19 3.93 -17.66
CA LYS A 243 1.08 3.60 -16.78
C LYS A 243 0.83 4.73 -15.79
N ALA A 244 -0.39 5.25 -15.73
CA ALA A 244 -0.72 6.43 -14.93
C ALA A 244 -0.47 6.24 -13.42
N VAL A 245 -0.74 5.03 -12.89
CA VAL A 245 -0.52 4.72 -11.47
C VAL A 245 0.96 4.71 -11.06
N ASP A 246 1.88 4.57 -12.02
CA ASP A 246 3.32 4.68 -11.73
C ASP A 246 3.71 6.13 -11.39
N LEU A 247 2.88 7.12 -11.73
CA LEU A 247 3.15 8.52 -11.39
C LEU A 247 2.94 8.88 -9.92
N GLN A 248 2.38 7.97 -9.12
CA GLN A 248 2.20 8.15 -7.67
C GLN A 248 3.52 8.48 -6.97
N GLU A 249 4.63 7.92 -7.43
CA GLU A 249 5.94 8.19 -6.86
C GLU A 249 6.43 9.63 -7.07
N PHE A 250 5.87 10.33 -8.07
CA PHE A 250 6.10 11.74 -8.32
C PHE A 250 5.03 12.63 -7.68
N ASN A 251 4.28 12.10 -6.72
CA ASN A 251 3.17 12.78 -6.06
C ASN A 251 2.05 13.19 -7.03
N ILE A 252 1.76 12.32 -8.00
CA ILE A 252 0.59 12.41 -8.88
C ILE A 252 -0.25 11.16 -8.71
N ALA A 253 -1.42 11.28 -8.08
CA ALA A 253 -2.37 10.18 -8.10
C ALA A 253 -3.01 10.04 -9.47
N ALA A 254 -3.27 8.78 -9.82
CA ALA A 254 -4.18 8.42 -10.89
C ALA A 254 -5.39 7.72 -10.27
N SER A 255 -6.58 8.30 -10.40
CA SER A 255 -7.84 7.64 -10.08
C SER A 255 -8.60 7.27 -11.35
N TRP A 256 -9.48 6.28 -11.23
CA TRP A 256 -10.23 5.72 -12.35
C TRP A 256 -11.72 6.00 -12.20
N GLU A 257 -12.34 6.56 -13.24
CA GLU A 257 -13.79 6.69 -13.36
C GLU A 257 -14.30 5.72 -14.44
N ASN A 258 -14.99 4.68 -14.00
CA ASN A 258 -15.36 3.56 -14.84
C ASN A 258 -16.47 3.90 -15.85
N GLN A 259 -17.42 4.78 -15.50
CA GLN A 259 -18.56 5.09 -16.37
C GLN A 259 -18.12 5.80 -17.65
N THR A 260 -17.15 6.70 -17.53
CA THR A 260 -16.64 7.52 -18.63
C THR A 260 -15.31 7.01 -19.18
N LYS A 261 -14.78 5.92 -18.63
CA LYS A 261 -13.44 5.37 -18.94
C LYS A 261 -12.40 6.49 -18.90
N THR A 262 -12.33 7.16 -17.74
CA THR A 262 -11.48 8.35 -17.54
C THR A 262 -10.45 8.08 -16.47
N VAL A 263 -9.18 8.38 -16.78
CA VAL A 263 -8.15 8.53 -15.75
C VAL A 263 -8.08 9.98 -15.31
N ILE A 264 -8.11 10.21 -14.00
CA ILE A 264 -8.01 11.54 -13.39
C ILE A 264 -6.65 11.63 -12.70
N LEU A 265 -5.83 12.57 -13.14
CA LEU A 265 -4.52 12.85 -12.59
C LEU A 265 -4.60 14.01 -11.61
N ASN A 266 -4.34 13.74 -10.33
CA ASN A 266 -4.33 14.76 -9.28
C ASN A 266 -2.90 14.97 -8.80
N SER A 267 -2.40 16.20 -8.93
CA SER A 267 -1.10 16.60 -8.38
C SER A 267 -1.29 17.59 -7.22
N LEU A 268 -0.49 17.40 -6.18
CA LEU A 268 -0.32 18.39 -5.11
C LEU A 268 0.53 19.57 -5.63
N PRO A 269 0.21 20.83 -5.28
CA PRO A 269 1.13 21.95 -5.48
C PRO A 269 2.46 21.66 -4.77
N ARG A 270 3.60 21.93 -5.41
CA ARG A 270 4.94 21.68 -4.82
C ARG A 270 5.11 22.30 -3.42
N THR A 271 4.55 23.49 -3.20
CA THR A 271 4.60 24.20 -1.91
C THR A 271 3.92 23.43 -0.77
N LEU A 272 2.86 22.65 -1.06
CA LEU A 272 2.20 21.81 -0.04
C LEU A 272 3.02 20.58 0.36
N LEU A 273 3.95 20.14 -0.49
CA LEU A 273 4.80 18.97 -0.25
C LEU A 273 6.14 19.33 0.38
N GLU A 274 6.68 20.51 0.06
CA GLU A 274 7.95 21.01 0.63
C GLU A 274 7.83 21.33 2.13
N ASP A 275 6.67 21.81 2.58
CA ASP A 275 6.40 22.12 3.99
C ASP A 275 5.55 21.05 4.71
N GLY A 276 5.02 20.07 3.97
CA GLY A 276 4.07 19.07 4.49
C GLY A 276 4.68 18.06 5.47
N ASP A 277 6.01 18.01 5.56
CA ASP A 277 6.73 17.19 6.53
C ASP A 277 7.05 17.93 7.84
N GLN A 278 6.92 19.27 7.87
CA GLN A 278 7.18 20.05 9.07
C GLN A 278 6.02 19.92 10.06
N ILE A 279 6.34 19.64 11.33
CA ILE A 279 5.34 19.53 12.39
C ILE A 279 4.82 20.91 12.80
N MET A 280 5.69 21.93 12.78
CA MET A 280 5.29 23.32 12.99
C MET A 280 4.88 23.96 11.67
N GLY A 281 3.78 24.72 11.66
CA GLY A 281 3.21 25.36 10.48
C GLY A 281 1.69 25.24 10.45
N MET A 282 1.05 25.89 9.47
CA MET A 282 -0.38 25.73 9.25
C MET A 282 -0.62 24.51 8.36
N GLY A 283 -1.59 23.67 8.72
CA GLY A 283 -2.10 22.65 7.81
C GLY A 283 -2.93 23.29 6.69
N ASN A 284 -3.17 22.54 5.62
CA ASN A 284 -3.90 23.06 4.46
C ASN A 284 -5.25 22.36 4.24
N ALA A 285 -5.50 21.21 4.88
CA ALA A 285 -6.73 20.47 4.67
C ALA A 285 -7.89 21.19 5.33
N THR A 286 -8.98 21.31 4.58
CA THR A 286 -10.26 21.81 5.11
C THR A 286 -10.92 20.77 6.01
N GLU A 287 -11.80 21.22 6.91
CA GLU A 287 -12.59 20.32 7.76
C GLU A 287 -13.35 19.27 6.93
N SER A 288 -13.88 19.66 5.76
CA SER A 288 -14.58 18.73 4.86
C SER A 288 -13.66 17.66 4.29
N GLN A 289 -12.40 17.99 3.96
CA GLN A 289 -11.43 17.02 3.46
C GLN A 289 -11.05 16.03 4.55
N LEU A 290 -10.81 16.51 5.78
CA LEU A 290 -10.52 15.66 6.94
C LEU A 290 -11.70 14.72 7.25
N LYS A 291 -12.94 15.23 7.20
CA LYS A 291 -14.17 14.42 7.36
C LYS A 291 -14.26 13.32 6.31
N SER A 292 -14.20 13.68 5.03
CA SER A 292 -14.30 12.72 3.93
C SER A 292 -13.17 11.69 3.96
N PHE A 293 -11.95 12.09 4.34
CA PHE A 293 -10.83 11.18 4.50
C PHE A 293 -11.07 10.16 5.60
N LEU A 294 -11.58 10.59 6.75
CA LEU A 294 -11.91 9.70 7.86
C LEU A 294 -13.07 8.77 7.51
N GLU A 295 -14.17 9.27 6.94
CA GLU A 295 -15.35 8.47 6.56
C GLU A 295 -15.04 7.42 5.50
N LYS A 296 -14.24 7.77 4.48
CA LYS A 296 -13.81 6.84 3.43
C LYS A 296 -13.05 5.64 4.03
N ASN A 297 -12.30 5.88 5.09
CA ASN A 297 -11.51 4.84 5.74
C ASN A 297 -12.26 4.18 6.88
N ASN A 298 -13.18 4.85 7.58
CA ASN A 298 -14.04 4.33 8.65
C ASN A 298 -15.36 5.12 8.72
N GLU A 299 -16.42 4.57 8.13
CA GLU A 299 -17.76 5.20 8.09
C GLU A 299 -18.37 5.45 9.48
N ASP A 300 -17.93 4.73 10.51
CA ASP A 300 -18.44 4.85 11.88
C ASP A 300 -17.65 5.85 12.74
N GLY A 301 -16.45 6.27 12.30
CA GLY A 301 -15.53 7.07 13.12
C GLY A 301 -16.14 8.39 13.61
N LEU A 302 -16.82 9.11 12.71
CA LEU A 302 -17.47 10.38 13.02
C LEU A 302 -18.80 10.22 13.78
N LYS A 303 -19.36 9.01 13.90
CA LYS A 303 -20.54 8.79 14.75
C LYS A 303 -20.18 8.96 16.22
N GLN A 304 -19.00 8.51 16.61
CA GLN A 304 -18.51 8.62 17.99
C GLN A 304 -17.80 9.95 18.27
N PHE A 305 -17.05 10.48 17.28
CA PHE A 305 -16.30 11.72 17.43
C PHE A 305 -16.61 12.74 16.31
N PRO A 306 -17.83 13.29 16.26
CA PRO A 306 -18.30 14.12 15.13
C PRO A 306 -17.52 15.42 14.95
N ASP A 307 -17.04 16.00 16.05
CA ASP A 307 -16.32 17.27 16.07
C ASP A 307 -14.81 17.15 15.86
N LEU A 308 -14.27 15.92 15.79
CA LEU A 308 -12.82 15.71 15.85
C LEU A 308 -12.02 16.44 14.76
N PRO A 309 -12.45 16.45 13.48
CA PRO A 309 -11.77 17.22 12.44
C PRO A 309 -11.68 18.72 12.75
N ARG A 310 -12.76 19.30 13.27
CA ARG A 310 -12.80 20.71 13.67
C ARG A 310 -11.89 20.97 14.86
N LEU A 311 -11.91 20.11 15.87
CA LEU A 311 -11.05 20.23 17.05
C LEU A 311 -9.56 20.19 16.69
N TYR A 312 -9.14 19.32 15.76
CA TYR A 312 -7.75 19.28 15.31
C TYR A 312 -7.31 20.56 14.62
N ILE A 313 -8.18 21.17 13.79
CA ILE A 313 -7.88 22.45 13.16
C ILE A 313 -7.75 23.53 14.24
N GLU A 314 -8.76 23.69 15.10
CA GLU A 314 -8.80 24.73 16.12
C GLU A 314 -7.59 24.67 17.09
N GLU A 315 -7.32 23.50 17.69
CA GLU A 315 -6.24 23.37 18.67
C GLU A 315 -4.85 23.49 18.03
N ALA A 316 -4.66 22.98 16.81
CA ALA A 316 -3.36 23.02 16.15
C ALA A 316 -3.02 24.42 15.63
N GLU A 317 -3.99 25.14 15.06
CA GLU A 317 -3.80 26.53 14.62
C GLU A 317 -3.41 27.45 15.79
N ASN A 318 -4.00 27.25 16.97
CA ASN A 318 -3.66 28.00 18.18
C ASN A 318 -2.19 27.84 18.59
N GLU A 319 -1.59 26.68 18.32
CA GLU A 319 -0.22 26.35 18.70
C GLU A 319 0.78 26.43 17.54
N LEU A 320 0.31 26.75 16.32
CA LEU A 320 1.06 26.70 15.06
C LEU A 320 1.62 25.31 14.74
N VAL A 321 0.84 24.28 15.06
CA VAL A 321 1.13 22.89 14.68
C VAL A 321 0.34 22.55 13.43
N ASN A 322 0.95 21.79 12.52
CA ASN A 322 0.33 21.39 11.28
C ASN A 322 -0.79 20.37 11.55
N HIS A 323 -2.05 20.79 11.39
CA HIS A 323 -3.20 19.92 11.63
C HIS A 323 -3.29 18.73 10.67
N ASP A 324 -2.74 18.82 9.45
CA ASP A 324 -2.71 17.69 8.52
C ASP A 324 -1.85 16.56 9.08
N VAL A 325 -0.69 16.91 9.67
CA VAL A 325 0.22 15.98 10.35
C VAL A 325 -0.46 15.38 11.57
N ALA A 326 -0.97 16.22 12.47
CA ALA A 326 -1.58 15.75 13.71
C ALA A 326 -2.81 14.87 13.45
N PHE A 327 -3.65 15.22 12.48
CA PHE A 327 -4.82 14.44 12.11
C PHE A 327 -4.44 13.11 11.44
N CYS A 328 -3.47 13.11 10.52
CA CYS A 328 -2.99 11.87 9.90
C CYS A 328 -2.31 10.95 10.91
N GLN A 329 -1.52 11.50 11.84
CA GLN A 329 -0.94 10.72 12.93
C GLN A 329 -2.03 10.10 13.82
N MET A 330 -3.11 10.84 14.12
CA MET A 330 -4.27 10.28 14.82
C MET A 330 -4.91 9.13 14.06
N CYS A 331 -5.11 9.27 12.76
CA CYS A 331 -5.64 8.17 11.94
C CYS A 331 -4.74 6.94 12.00
N LEU A 332 -3.41 7.12 12.00
CA LEU A 332 -2.45 6.02 12.12
C LEU A 332 -2.53 5.33 13.49
N GLU A 333 -2.52 6.10 14.58
CA GLU A 333 -2.46 5.59 15.95
C GLU A 333 -3.76 4.90 16.38
N THR A 334 -4.90 5.38 15.89
CA THR A 334 -6.22 4.87 16.27
C THR A 334 -6.81 3.89 15.26
N ASP A 335 -6.11 3.61 14.15
CA ASP A 335 -6.65 2.92 12.98
C ASP A 335 -7.97 3.56 12.52
N TYR A 336 -7.91 4.87 12.23
CA TYR A 336 -9.05 5.69 11.83
C TYR A 336 -10.21 5.65 12.84
N LEU A 337 -9.91 5.77 14.15
CA LEU A 337 -10.88 5.69 15.26
C LEU A 337 -11.53 4.31 15.45
N ARG A 338 -10.90 3.22 15.00
CA ARG A 338 -11.33 1.84 15.34
C ARG A 338 -10.81 1.36 16.68
N PHE A 339 -9.68 1.92 17.13
CA PHE A 339 -9.03 1.56 18.40
C PHE A 339 -8.68 0.07 18.50
N GLY A 340 -8.09 -0.50 17.44
CA GLY A 340 -7.64 -1.91 17.43
C GLY A 340 -6.37 -2.20 18.25
N GLY A 341 -5.77 -1.16 18.84
CA GLY A 341 -4.51 -1.23 19.58
C GLY A 341 -4.67 -1.23 21.10
N LYS A 342 -3.69 -0.65 21.81
CA LYS A 342 -3.70 -0.57 23.28
C LYS A 342 -4.62 0.52 23.84
N VAL A 343 -4.87 1.56 23.05
CA VAL A 343 -5.71 2.69 23.44
C VAL A 343 -7.16 2.40 23.14
N LYS A 344 -8.05 2.77 24.06
CA LYS A 344 -9.49 2.62 23.94
C LYS A 344 -10.19 3.95 23.63
N PRO A 345 -11.37 3.93 22.99
CA PRO A 345 -12.10 5.15 22.65
C PRO A 345 -12.39 6.05 23.86
N GLU A 346 -12.69 5.47 25.03
CA GLU A 346 -13.07 6.22 26.23
C GLU A 346 -11.89 6.99 26.85
N GLN A 347 -10.66 6.72 26.40
CA GLN A 347 -9.48 7.41 26.90
C GLN A 347 -9.27 8.79 26.24
N ASN A 348 -9.92 9.06 25.11
CA ASN A 348 -9.69 10.27 24.30
C ASN A 348 -8.19 10.48 23.96
N ASN A 349 -7.40 9.42 23.93
CA ASN A 349 -5.96 9.48 23.68
C ASN A 349 -5.68 9.16 22.21
N PHE A 350 -5.81 10.17 21.37
CA PHE A 350 -5.81 9.99 19.92
C PHE A 350 -4.42 9.75 19.30
N CYS A 351 -3.35 9.79 20.09
CA CYS A 351 -1.97 9.73 19.59
C CYS A 351 -1.08 8.71 20.32
N GLY A 352 -1.69 7.83 21.13
CA GLY A 352 -0.94 6.80 21.85
C GLY A 352 -0.07 7.34 22.99
N LEU A 353 -0.40 8.52 23.54
CA LEU A 353 0.42 9.20 24.53
C LEU A 353 0.59 8.37 25.81
N GLY A 354 1.83 8.22 26.25
CA GLY A 354 2.17 7.53 27.50
C GLY A 354 1.95 8.40 28.75
N THR A 355 2.15 7.81 29.92
CA THR A 355 2.20 8.54 31.20
C THR A 355 3.63 8.57 31.77
N VAL A 356 3.90 9.46 32.72
CA VAL A 356 5.19 9.51 33.44
C VAL A 356 5.46 8.20 34.20
N GLU A 357 4.41 7.57 34.74
CA GLU A 357 4.47 6.32 35.50
C GLU A 357 4.57 5.06 34.60
N ALA A 358 4.75 5.23 33.29
CA ALA A 358 4.83 4.15 32.31
C ALA A 358 3.62 3.18 32.35
N SER A 359 2.41 3.73 32.56
CA SER A 359 1.18 2.95 32.55
C SER A 359 1.00 2.26 31.19
N ALA A 360 0.82 0.94 31.22
CA ALA A 360 0.59 0.14 30.01
C ALA A 360 -0.69 0.56 29.24
N ALA A 361 -1.63 1.23 29.91
CA ALA A 361 -2.85 1.75 29.32
C ALA A 361 -2.68 3.13 28.63
N GLY A 362 -1.56 3.83 28.85
CA GLY A 362 -1.36 5.19 28.36
C GLY A 362 -2.13 6.25 29.14
N ALA A 363 -2.07 7.50 28.67
CA ALA A 363 -2.81 8.63 29.23
C ALA A 363 -4.32 8.54 28.92
N THR A 364 -5.13 9.20 29.75
CA THR A 364 -6.58 9.30 29.60
C THR A 364 -7.01 10.75 29.82
N PHE A 365 -7.86 11.27 28.94
CA PHE A 365 -8.34 12.64 28.95
C PHE A 365 -9.85 12.71 29.15
N PRO A 366 -10.36 13.74 29.86
CA PRO A 366 -11.77 13.82 30.24
C PRO A 366 -12.73 13.97 29.04
N ASP A 367 -12.26 14.56 27.95
CA ASP A 367 -13.05 14.80 26.74
C ASP A 367 -12.17 14.83 25.48
N PRO A 368 -12.76 14.71 24.28
CA PRO A 368 -12.02 14.73 23.03
C PRO A 368 -11.18 15.99 22.82
N LYS A 369 -11.68 17.16 23.23
CA LYS A 369 -10.96 18.43 23.07
C LYS A 369 -9.65 18.42 23.85
N THR A 370 -9.70 17.99 25.11
CA THR A 370 -8.51 17.87 25.97
C THR A 370 -7.52 16.86 25.41
N GLY A 371 -8.01 15.75 24.85
CA GLY A 371 -7.17 14.75 24.20
C GLY A 371 -6.45 15.26 22.95
N VAL A 372 -7.17 16.01 22.09
CA VAL A 372 -6.56 16.68 20.93
C VAL A 372 -5.54 17.71 21.38
N LYS A 373 -5.87 18.55 22.36
CA LYS A 373 -4.95 19.53 22.92
C LYS A 373 -3.64 18.89 23.40
N ALA A 374 -3.71 17.81 24.18
CA ALA A 374 -2.52 17.09 24.66
C ALA A 374 -1.68 16.53 23.50
N HIS A 375 -2.32 16.07 22.42
CA HIS A 375 -1.60 15.63 21.22
C HIS A 375 -0.83 16.80 20.57
N ILE A 376 -1.50 17.94 20.36
CA ILE A 376 -0.89 19.14 19.77
C ILE A 376 0.27 19.65 20.62
N GLU A 377 0.09 19.72 21.94
CA GLU A 377 1.14 20.08 22.88
C GLU A 377 2.35 19.14 22.77
N HIS A 378 2.12 17.82 22.68
CA HIS A 378 3.22 16.86 22.55
C HIS A 378 3.97 17.02 21.23
N LEU A 379 3.26 17.24 20.11
CA LEU A 379 3.89 17.52 18.82
C LEU A 379 4.72 18.81 18.86
N LYS A 380 4.18 19.89 19.43
CA LYS A 380 4.93 21.14 19.64
C LYS A 380 6.13 20.94 20.56
N ALA A 381 6.03 20.03 21.54
CA ALA A 381 7.15 19.69 22.41
C ALA A 381 8.32 19.12 21.60
N TYR A 382 8.03 18.16 20.72
CA TYR A 382 9.02 17.57 19.83
C TYR A 382 9.59 18.54 18.80
N ALA A 383 8.76 19.40 18.21
CA ALA A 383 9.13 20.16 17.04
C ALA A 383 9.66 21.58 17.29
N SER A 384 9.33 22.17 18.46
CA SER A 384 9.70 23.55 18.77
C SER A 384 10.15 23.73 20.23
N THR A 385 10.92 24.79 20.47
CA THR A 385 11.26 25.31 21.80
C THR A 385 10.32 26.42 22.27
N ASP A 386 9.36 26.83 21.46
CA ASP A 386 8.41 27.89 21.78
C ASP A 386 7.49 27.49 22.93
N MET A 387 7.00 28.49 23.67
CA MET A 387 6.04 28.25 24.75
C MET A 387 4.69 27.78 24.19
N ILE A 388 3.92 27.05 24.99
CA ILE A 388 2.50 26.80 24.69
C ILE A 388 1.75 28.14 24.75
N ASN A 389 0.97 28.41 23.72
CA ASN A 389 0.24 29.66 23.57
C ASN A 389 -1.00 29.66 24.47
N GLU A 390 -1.66 28.52 24.63
CA GLU A 390 -2.88 28.36 25.43
C GLU A 390 -2.70 27.46 26.66
N PRO A 391 -2.16 27.95 27.79
CA PRO A 391 -2.13 27.19 29.04
C PRO A 391 -3.55 26.91 29.59
N PRO A 392 -3.74 25.88 30.45
CA PRO A 392 -2.71 25.02 31.03
C PRO A 392 -2.27 23.90 30.07
N ILE A 393 -1.04 23.43 30.28
CA ILE A 393 -0.50 22.23 29.63
C ILE A 393 -1.22 21.00 30.19
N VAL A 394 -1.75 20.17 29.30
CA VAL A 394 -2.48 18.94 29.64
C VAL A 394 -1.72 17.68 29.24
N ASP A 395 -0.69 17.78 28.40
CA ASP A 395 0.26 16.70 28.12
C ASP A 395 1.08 16.33 29.39
N PRO A 396 0.89 15.14 29.98
CA PRO A 396 1.59 14.71 31.18
C PRO A 396 3.09 14.51 30.97
N ARG A 397 3.55 14.41 29.73
CA ARG A 397 4.95 14.15 29.36
C ARG A 397 5.66 15.36 28.78
N PHE A 398 4.99 16.52 28.69
CA PHE A 398 5.50 17.71 28.01
C PHE A 398 6.92 18.11 28.47
N ASP A 399 7.13 18.17 29.79
CA ASP A 399 8.40 18.58 30.40
C ASP A 399 9.53 17.53 30.26
N TYR A 400 9.19 16.31 29.85
CA TYR A 400 10.15 15.20 29.69
C TYR A 400 10.62 15.02 28.25
N VAL A 401 10.02 15.73 27.29
CA VAL A 401 10.47 15.75 25.90
C VAL A 401 11.61 16.75 25.76
N PRO A 402 12.79 16.35 25.27
CA PRO A 402 13.81 17.31 24.85
C PRO A 402 13.24 18.20 23.74
N ARG A 403 12.94 19.46 24.10
CA ARG A 403 12.20 20.38 23.24
C ARG A 403 12.91 20.62 21.90
N GLY A 404 12.18 20.56 20.78
CA GLY A 404 12.71 20.82 19.44
C GLY A 404 13.60 19.71 18.83
N VAL A 405 13.59 18.51 19.41
CA VAL A 405 14.44 17.38 18.97
C VAL A 405 13.98 16.70 17.66
N ALA A 406 12.76 16.96 17.21
CA ALA A 406 12.16 16.38 16.00
C ALA A 406 11.29 17.41 15.25
N PRO A 407 11.89 18.34 14.47
CA PRO A 407 11.14 19.35 13.72
C PRO A 407 10.30 18.80 12.56
N SER A 408 10.76 17.71 11.93
CA SER A 408 10.07 17.03 10.83
C SER A 408 9.38 15.75 11.30
N VAL A 409 8.29 15.34 10.64
CA VAL A 409 7.60 14.06 10.89
C VAL A 409 8.53 12.86 10.73
N TYR A 410 9.55 12.96 9.87
CA TYR A 410 10.55 11.90 9.70
C TYR A 410 11.39 11.67 10.96
N ASP A 411 11.56 12.71 11.79
CA ASP A 411 12.30 12.62 13.04
C ASP A 411 11.52 11.94 14.18
N LEU A 412 10.20 11.70 14.00
CA LEU A 412 9.40 11.01 15.01
C LEU A 412 9.75 9.52 15.13
N GLY A 413 10.36 8.94 14.09
CA GLY A 413 10.89 7.57 14.14
C GLY A 413 11.95 7.41 15.23
N ARG A 414 11.86 6.31 15.99
CA ARG A 414 12.65 6.00 17.21
C ARG A 414 12.50 6.98 18.37
N ARG A 415 11.70 8.04 18.26
CA ARG A 415 11.46 9.03 19.31
C ARG A 415 10.04 8.92 19.85
N TRP A 416 9.05 9.05 18.96
CA TRP A 416 7.65 8.84 19.25
C TRP A 416 7.27 7.36 19.17
N ASN A 417 7.69 6.71 18.09
CA ASN A 417 7.38 5.31 17.78
C ASN A 417 8.70 4.55 17.48
N PRO A 418 8.90 3.31 17.96
CA PRO A 418 10.13 2.56 17.71
C PRO A 418 10.38 2.25 16.22
N ASP A 419 9.35 2.30 15.38
CA ASP A 419 9.49 2.10 13.93
C ASP A 419 10.27 3.25 13.27
N LEU A 420 11.29 2.90 12.49
CA LEU A 420 12.06 3.84 11.68
C LEU A 420 11.22 4.47 10.56
N GLU A 421 10.25 3.73 10.04
CA GLU A 421 9.42 4.18 8.92
C GLU A 421 8.23 5.02 9.38
N TYR A 422 8.08 5.28 10.69
CA TYR A 422 6.91 5.94 11.27
C TYR A 422 6.53 7.26 10.58
N GLY A 423 7.51 8.15 10.36
CA GLY A 423 7.29 9.41 9.63
C GLY A 423 6.88 9.19 8.18
N ASN A 424 7.46 8.20 7.49
CA ASN A 424 7.03 7.81 6.14
C ASN A 424 5.57 7.32 6.15
N GLN A 425 5.13 6.66 7.22
CA GLN A 425 3.74 6.22 7.34
C GLN A 425 2.77 7.39 7.42
N ILE A 426 3.08 8.39 8.24
CA ILE A 426 2.28 9.63 8.36
C ILE A 426 2.23 10.34 7.01
N MET A 427 3.37 10.47 6.33
CA MET A 427 3.42 11.12 5.02
C MET A 427 2.61 10.39 3.94
N VAL A 428 2.52 9.06 3.99
CA VAL A 428 1.60 8.32 3.10
C VAL A 428 0.14 8.71 3.37
N LEU A 429 -0.26 8.84 4.63
CA LEU A 429 -1.62 9.27 4.97
C LEU A 429 -1.90 10.71 4.53
N ILE A 430 -0.94 11.63 4.68
CA ILE A 430 -1.07 13.00 4.16
C ILE A 430 -1.26 12.98 2.64
N LYS A 431 -0.50 12.16 1.91
CA LYS A 431 -0.70 12.00 0.45
C LYS A 431 -2.08 11.43 0.13
N GLN A 432 -2.58 10.46 0.88
CA GLN A 432 -3.92 9.91 0.70
C GLN A 432 -5.02 10.93 1.01
N LEU A 433 -4.85 11.76 2.05
CA LEU A 433 -5.76 12.86 2.40
C LEU A 433 -5.95 13.83 1.22
N TYR A 434 -4.88 14.12 0.50
CA TYR A 434 -4.92 14.95 -0.72
C TYR A 434 -5.26 14.19 -1.99
N GLY A 435 -5.57 12.89 -1.89
CA GLY A 435 -5.89 12.04 -3.02
C GLY A 435 -4.74 11.92 -4.01
N VAL A 436 -3.49 11.96 -3.52
CA VAL A 436 -2.23 11.78 -4.27
C VAL A 436 -1.67 10.35 -4.12
N PHE A 437 -2.28 9.54 -3.27
CA PHE A 437 -2.02 8.10 -3.16
C PHE A 437 -3.28 7.28 -3.46
#